data_AF-A0A165TVY7-F1
#
_entry.id   AF-A0A165TVY7-F1
#
_cell.length_a   1.000
_cell.length_b   1.000
_cell.length_c   1.000
_cell.angle_alpha   90.00
_cell.angle_beta   90.00
_cell.angle_gamma   90.00
#
_symmetry.space_group_name_H-M   'P 1'
#
loop_
_entity.id
_entity.type
_entity.pdbx_description
1 polymer ?
#
loop_
_entity_poly.entity_id
_entity_poly.type
_entity_poly.pdbx_seq_one_letter_code
_entity_poly.pdbx_strand_id
1 'polypeptide(L)'
;MKKRLTLHIGDFNTGSTALQTFLSENRDKLYQRGINYPSSARPRSKPISYGVLSLSILDEFGEHTPEWYSRGITPASVIREFMAEICTSFANTILLLSEEFFRFSGLNNRQRRAAAKN
;
A
#
# COMPACT_ATOMS: atom_id res chain seq x y z
N MET A 1 16.49 -11.24 -8.18
CA MET A 1 17.10 -10.43 -7.10
C MET A 1 16.14 -10.43 -5.91
N LYS A 2 16.62 -10.63 -4.68
CA LYS A 2 15.76 -10.61 -3.48
C LYS A 2 15.55 -9.16 -3.03
N LYS A 3 14.30 -8.69 -2.97
CA LYS A 3 13.93 -7.38 -2.43
C LYS A 3 13.42 -7.54 -1.00
N ARG A 4 13.60 -6.53 -0.15
CA ARG A 4 13.03 -6.48 1.21
C ARG A 4 11.83 -5.54 1.20
N LEU A 5 10.65 -6.06 1.51
CA LEU A 5 9.46 -5.24 1.75
C LEU A 5 9.34 -4.97 3.25
N THR A 6 9.41 -3.69 3.63
CA THR A 6 9.12 -3.20 4.97
C THR A 6 7.73 -2.58 4.95
N LEU A 7 6.78 -3.25 5.60
CA LEU A 7 5.42 -2.77 5.75
C LEU A 7 5.25 -2.15 7.15
N HIS A 8 4.98 -0.85 7.19
CA HIS A 8 4.56 -0.16 8.40
C HIS A 8 3.03 -0.07 8.42
N ILE A 9 2.43 -0.86 9.30
CA ILE A 9 0.99 -0.87 9.59
C ILE A 9 0.77 -0.34 11.01
N GLY A 10 -0.32 0.38 11.21
CA GLY A 10 -0.78 0.80 12.53
C GLY A 10 -2.15 1.45 12.43
N ASP A 11 -2.92 1.32 13.50
CA ASP A 11 -4.28 1.83 13.60
C ASP A 11 -4.26 3.20 14.29
N PHE A 12 -4.93 4.19 13.71
CA PHE A 12 -5.02 5.56 14.24
C PHE A 12 -3.69 6.14 14.76
N ASN A 13 -2.59 5.89 14.04
CA ASN A 13 -1.29 6.40 14.45
C ASN A 13 -1.32 7.93 14.37
N THR A 14 -1.35 8.61 15.52
CA THR A 14 -1.13 10.07 15.58
C THR A 14 0.17 10.40 14.84
N GLY A 15 0.06 11.15 13.74
CA GLY A 15 1.22 11.55 12.93
C GLY A 15 1.55 10.65 11.73
N SER A 16 0.76 9.62 11.42
CA SER A 16 0.93 8.83 10.19
C SER A 16 0.86 9.67 8.92
N THR A 17 -0.06 10.64 8.87
CA THR A 17 -0.18 11.60 7.77
C THR A 17 1.09 12.44 7.63
N ALA A 18 1.65 12.91 8.76
CA ALA A 18 2.90 13.67 8.75
C ALA A 18 4.08 12.81 8.28
N LEU A 19 4.15 11.55 8.72
CA LEU A 19 5.17 10.60 8.28
C LEU A 19 5.03 10.23 6.80
N GLN A 20 3.82 9.94 6.32
CA GLN A 20 3.53 9.70 4.90
C GLN A 20 3.90 10.91 4.03
N THR A 21 3.58 12.11 4.50
CA THR A 21 3.95 13.36 3.82
C THR A 21 5.46 13.50 3.74
N PHE A 22 6.16 13.38 4.88
CA PHE A 22 7.62 13.45 4.94
C PHE A 22 8.30 12.43 4.02
N LEU A 23 7.86 11.17 4.04
CA LEU A 23 8.41 10.11 3.19
C LEU A 23 8.11 10.37 1.70
N SER A 24 6.92 10.90 1.39
CA SER A 24 6.54 11.26 0.02
C SER A 24 7.41 12.39 -0.53
N GLU A 25 7.60 13.46 0.25
CA GLU A 25 8.42 14.62 -0.13
C GLU A 25 9.91 14.28 -0.24
N ASN A 26 10.38 13.25 0.47
CA ASN A 26 11.77 12.82 0.45
C ASN A 26 12.00 11.54 -0.37
N ARG A 27 11.04 11.13 -1.22
CA ARG A 27 11.12 9.89 -2.00
C ARG A 27 12.41 9.76 -2.81
N ASP A 28 12.86 10.84 -3.46
CA ASP A 28 14.09 10.79 -4.28
C ASP A 28 15.34 10.59 -3.41
N LYS A 29 15.40 11.24 -2.24
CA LYS A 29 16.49 11.07 -1.27
C LYS A 29 16.52 9.67 -0.67
N LEU A 30 15.35 9.05 -0.47
CA LEU A 30 15.21 7.65 -0.06
C LEU A 30 15.70 6.72 -1.17
N TYR A 31 15.30 7.00 -2.41
CA TYR A 31 15.65 6.21 -3.58
C TYR A 31 17.15 6.19 -3.83
N GLN A 32 17.82 7.35 -3.74
CA GLN A 32 19.28 7.49 -3.79
C GLN A 32 20.00 6.66 -2.70
N ARG A 33 19.33 6.38 -1.58
CA ARG A 33 19.83 5.54 -0.49
C ARG A 33 19.41 4.07 -0.60
N GLY A 34 18.86 3.66 -1.74
CA GLY A 34 18.43 2.28 -1.99
C GLY A 34 17.11 1.90 -1.33
N ILE A 35 16.26 2.88 -0.99
CA ILE A 35 14.91 2.71 -0.45
C ILE A 35 13.89 3.23 -1.46
N ASN A 36 13.08 2.35 -2.04
CA ASN A 36 11.93 2.76 -2.84
C ASN A 36 10.73 2.98 -1.94
N TYR A 37 10.14 4.17 -2.00
CA TYR A 37 8.85 4.49 -1.40
C TYR A 37 7.81 4.64 -2.53
N PRO A 38 7.06 3.59 -2.88
CA PRO A 38 6.39 3.50 -4.19
C PRO A 38 5.33 4.57 -4.44
N SER A 39 5.00 4.90 -5.69
CA SER A 39 3.91 5.83 -6.02
C SER A 39 2.75 5.20 -6.80
N SER A 40 3.00 4.05 -7.45
CA SER A 40 2.02 3.30 -8.27
C SER A 40 0.72 2.93 -7.57
N ALA A 41 0.75 2.65 -6.26
CA ALA A 41 -0.42 2.19 -5.50
C ALA A 41 -1.06 3.27 -4.60
N ARG A 42 -0.94 4.55 -4.99
CA ARG A 42 -1.52 5.68 -4.24
C ARG A 42 -2.81 6.17 -4.89
N PRO A 43 -3.82 6.63 -4.11
CA PRO A 43 -5.03 7.23 -4.65
C PRO A 43 -4.71 8.55 -5.34
N ARG A 44 -5.28 8.79 -6.53
CA ARG A 44 -5.13 10.08 -7.24
C ARG A 44 -5.63 11.27 -6.43
N SER A 45 -6.71 11.07 -5.65
CA SER A 45 -7.31 12.11 -4.79
C SER A 45 -6.57 12.32 -3.46
N LYS A 46 -5.70 11.38 -3.05
CA LYS A 46 -4.94 11.43 -1.79
C LYS A 46 -3.54 10.87 -2.02
N PRO A 47 -2.64 11.61 -2.69
CA PRO A 47 -1.35 11.11 -3.20
C PRO A 47 -0.31 10.80 -2.11
N ILE A 48 -0.65 11.01 -0.83
CA ILE A 48 0.18 10.66 0.33
C ILE A 48 -0.25 9.34 0.98
N SER A 49 -1.47 8.87 0.73
CA SER A 49 -2.00 7.62 1.31
C SER A 49 -1.63 6.43 0.42
N TYR A 50 -1.42 5.27 1.04
CA TYR A 50 -1.21 3.98 0.36
C TYR A 50 -2.40 3.05 0.49
N GLY A 51 -3.57 3.62 0.78
CA GLY A 51 -4.77 2.85 1.01
C GLY A 51 -5.24 2.04 -0.20
N VAL A 52 -4.90 2.43 -1.44
CA VAL A 52 -5.50 1.78 -2.64
C VAL A 52 -5.18 0.29 -2.71
N LEU A 53 -3.94 -0.13 -2.41
CA LEU A 53 -3.56 -1.55 -2.44
C LEU A 53 -4.36 -2.38 -1.44
N SER A 54 -4.54 -1.86 -0.22
CA SER A 54 -5.24 -2.58 0.86
C SER A 54 -6.75 -2.53 0.64
N LEU A 55 -7.27 -1.35 0.27
CA LEU A 55 -8.69 -1.11 0.04
C LEU A 55 -9.23 -1.83 -1.20
N SER A 56 -8.43 -1.99 -2.28
CA SER A 56 -8.89 -2.80 -3.42
C SER A 56 -9.12 -4.25 -3.03
N ILE A 57 -8.24 -4.81 -2.20
CA ILE A 57 -8.37 -6.19 -1.74
C ILE A 57 -9.61 -6.32 -0.85
N LEU A 58 -9.83 -5.35 0.04
CA LEU A 58 -11.03 -5.33 0.90
C LEU A 58 -12.32 -5.17 0.09
N ASP A 59 -12.33 -4.31 -0.94
CA ASP A 59 -13.46 -4.12 -1.87
C ASP A 59 -13.81 -5.43 -2.60
N GLU A 60 -12.80 -6.20 -3.06
CA GLU A 60 -13.00 -7.51 -3.69
C GLU A 60 -13.67 -8.53 -2.74
N PHE A 61 -13.40 -8.44 -1.43
CA PHE A 61 -14.04 -9.28 -0.42
C PHE A 61 -15.40 -8.77 0.07
N GLY A 62 -15.90 -7.66 -0.48
CA GLY A 62 -17.17 -7.06 -0.08
C GLY A 62 -17.13 -6.37 1.29
N GLU A 63 -15.94 -6.02 1.78
CA GLU A 63 -15.77 -5.31 3.05
C GLU A 63 -16.03 -3.81 2.91
N HIS A 64 -16.31 -3.14 4.03
CA HIS A 64 -16.51 -1.70 4.05
C HIS A 64 -15.23 -0.93 3.74
N THR A 65 -15.25 -0.19 2.62
CA THR A 65 -14.23 0.79 2.23
C THR A 65 -14.64 2.21 2.62
N PRO A 66 -13.69 3.12 2.93
CA PRO A 66 -14.00 4.52 3.22
C PRO A 66 -14.66 5.24 2.04
N GLU A 67 -15.49 6.25 2.31
CA GLU A 67 -16.23 7.00 1.26
C GLU A 67 -15.34 7.66 0.21
N TRP A 68 -14.11 8.05 0.59
CA TRP A 68 -13.17 8.67 -0.33
C TRP A 68 -12.53 7.68 -1.33
N TYR A 69 -12.72 6.37 -1.13
CA TYR A 69 -12.17 5.33 -1.98
C TYR A 69 -13.05 5.09 -3.22
N SER A 70 -12.43 5.15 -4.40
CA SER A 70 -13.09 4.80 -5.65
C SER A 70 -13.23 3.28 -5.76
N ARG A 71 -14.46 2.78 -5.55
CA ARG A 71 -14.79 1.36 -5.70
C ARG A 71 -14.61 0.85 -7.14
N GLY A 72 -14.47 -0.46 -7.28
CA GLY A 72 -14.32 -1.12 -8.59
C GLY A 72 -12.89 -1.08 -9.15
N ILE A 73 -11.92 -0.59 -8.37
CA ILE A 73 -10.50 -0.77 -8.68
C ILE A 73 -10.12 -2.22 -8.37
N THR A 74 -9.69 -2.96 -9.38
CA THR A 74 -9.36 -4.39 -9.20
C THR A 74 -7.99 -4.56 -8.52
N PRO A 75 -7.87 -5.42 -7.50
CA PRO A 75 -6.58 -5.71 -6.85
C PRO A 75 -5.49 -6.11 -7.82
N ALA A 76 -5.84 -6.94 -8.81
CA ALA A 76 -4.91 -7.38 -9.84
C ALA A 76 -4.26 -6.21 -10.60
N SER A 77 -5.02 -5.14 -10.89
CA SER A 77 -4.45 -3.95 -11.55
C SER A 77 -3.47 -3.20 -10.66
N VAL A 78 -3.83 -2.99 -9.39
CA VAL A 78 -3.00 -2.26 -8.41
C VAL A 78 -1.73 -3.04 -8.10
N ILE A 79 -1.85 -4.36 -7.87
CA ILE A 79 -0.71 -5.25 -7.63
C ILE A 79 0.22 -5.25 -8.84
N ARG A 80 -0.31 -5.32 -10.06
CA ARG A 80 0.52 -5.30 -11.27
C ARG A 80 1.33 -4.02 -11.39
N GLU A 81 0.71 -2.86 -11.17
CA GLU A 81 1.40 -1.56 -11.22
C GLU A 81 2.45 -1.44 -10.11
N PHE A 82 2.11 -1.86 -8.89
CA PHE A 82 3.02 -1.93 -7.75
C PHE A 82 4.24 -2.82 -8.02
N MET A 83 4.01 -4.01 -8.55
CA MET A 83 5.06 -4.96 -8.89
C MET A 83 5.92 -4.46 -10.05
N ALA A 84 5.35 -3.80 -11.06
CA ALA A 84 6.11 -3.20 -12.14
C ALA A 84 7.09 -2.13 -11.62
N GLU A 85 6.66 -1.27 -10.69
CA GLU A 85 7.53 -0.28 -10.05
C GLU A 85 8.65 -0.95 -9.22
N ILE A 86 8.33 -2.01 -8.46
CA ILE A 86 9.32 -2.73 -7.66
C ILE A 86 10.35 -3.44 -8.54
N CYS A 87 9.91 -4.09 -9.61
CA CYS A 87 10.77 -4.87 -10.50
C CYS A 87 11.73 -3.98 -11.30
N THR A 88 11.32 -2.77 -11.65
CA THR A 88 12.16 -1.79 -12.38
C THR A 88 13.06 -0.96 -11.45
N SER A 89 12.78 -0.98 -10.15
CA SER A 89 13.56 -0.25 -9.14
C SER A 89 14.93 -0.90 -8.86
N PHE A 90 16.00 -0.10 -8.86
CA PHE A 90 17.30 -0.56 -8.36
C PHE A 90 17.33 -0.73 -6.84
N ALA A 91 16.44 -0.05 -6.11
CA ALA A 91 16.40 -0.06 -4.65
C ALA A 91 16.15 -1.47 -4.10
N ASN A 92 16.89 -1.88 -3.07
CA ASN A 92 16.77 -3.21 -2.48
C ASN A 92 15.76 -3.27 -1.33
N THR A 93 15.43 -2.12 -0.74
CA THR A 93 14.37 -1.99 0.27
C THR A 93 13.18 -1.27 -0.35
N ILE A 94 11.99 -1.83 -0.16
CA ILE A 94 10.71 -1.23 -0.49
C ILE A 94 10.05 -0.86 0.84
N LEU A 95 9.74 0.41 1.03
CA LEU A 95 9.03 0.91 2.21
C LEU A 95 7.58 1.17 1.83
N LEU A 96 6.64 0.57 2.57
CA LEU A 96 5.21 0.80 2.39
C LEU A 96 4.60 1.21 3.72
N LEU A 97 3.90 2.35 3.75
CA LEU A 97 3.21 2.86 4.93
C LEU A 97 1.73 3.02 4.61
N SER A 98 0.91 2.06 5.05
CA SER A 98 -0.54 2.12 4.87
C SER A 98 -1.24 1.69 6.16
N GLU A 99 -2.07 2.60 6.67
CA GLU A 99 -2.94 2.30 7.81
C GLU A 99 -3.98 1.27 7.43
N GLU A 100 -4.52 1.30 6.22
CA GLU A 100 -5.67 0.49 5.81
C GLU A 100 -5.44 -1.03 5.89
N PHE A 101 -4.19 -1.50 6.02
CA PHE A 101 -3.90 -2.91 6.31
C PHE A 101 -4.38 -3.36 7.70
N PHE A 102 -4.59 -2.47 8.67
CA PHE A 102 -5.15 -2.86 9.98
C PHE A 102 -6.53 -3.51 9.81
N ARG A 103 -7.30 -3.10 8.79
CA ARG A 103 -8.65 -3.60 8.51
C ARG A 103 -8.68 -5.08 8.15
N PHE A 104 -7.55 -5.66 7.73
CA PHE A 104 -7.45 -7.10 7.45
C PHE A 104 -7.61 -7.94 8.71
N SER A 105 -7.45 -7.35 9.91
CA SER A 105 -7.78 -8.02 11.17
C SER A 105 -9.26 -8.39 11.28
N GLY A 106 -10.16 -7.66 10.61
CA GLY A 106 -11.60 -7.94 10.56
C GLY A 106 -12.02 -9.11 9.66
N LEU A 107 -11.15 -9.54 8.73
CA LEU A 107 -11.48 -10.62 7.79
C LEU A 107 -11.63 -11.96 8.53
N ASN A 108 -12.63 -12.74 8.15
CA ASN A 108 -12.76 -14.11 8.64
C ASN A 108 -11.69 -15.04 8.03
N ASN A 109 -11.50 -16.24 8.62
CA ASN A 109 -10.45 -17.17 8.19
C ASN A 109 -10.53 -17.60 6.72
N ARG A 110 -11.73 -17.61 6.12
CA ARG A 110 -11.93 -17.95 4.70
C ARG A 110 -11.45 -16.80 3.80
N GLN A 111 -11.82 -15.57 4.14
CA GLN A 111 -11.39 -14.36 3.44
C GLN A 111 -9.88 -14.14 3.57
N ARG A 112 -9.29 -14.33 4.77
CA ARG A 112 -7.82 -14.22 4.97
C ARG A 112 -7.04 -15.19 4.09
N ARG A 113 -7.50 -16.44 3.97
CA ARG A 113 -6.85 -17.46 3.12
C ARG A 113 -7.01 -17.18 1.64
N ALA A 114 -8.11 -16.55 1.22
CA ALA A 114 -8.29 -16.11 -0.16
C ALA A 114 -7.39 -14.91 -0.48
N ALA A 115 -7.32 -13.92 0.42
CA ALA A 115 -6.45 -12.74 0.29
C ALA A 115 -4.97 -13.09 0.22
N ALA A 116 -4.53 -14.16 0.89
CA ALA A 116 -3.14 -14.61 0.89
C ALA A 116 -2.75 -15.44 -0.36
N LYS A 117 -3.72 -15.82 -1.21
CA LYS A 117 -3.49 -16.63 -2.41
C LYS A 117 -3.44 -15.81 -3.71
N ASN A 118 -3.83 -14.54 -3.66
CA ASN A 118 -3.80 -13.57 -4.76
C ASN A 118 -2.54 -12.70 -4.67
#